data_AF-C4YCF4-F1
#
_entry.id   AF-C4YCF4-F1
#
_cell.length_a   1.000
_cell.length_b   1.000
_cell.length_c   1.000
_cell.angle_alpha   90.00
_cell.angle_beta   90.00
_cell.angle_gamma   90.00
#
_symmetry.space_group_name_H-M   'P 1'
#
loop_
_entity.id
_entity.type
_entity.pdbx_description
1 polymer ?
#
loop_
_entity_poly.entity_id
_entity_poly.type
_entity_poly.pdbx_seq_one_letter_code
_entity_poly.pdbx_strand_id
1 'polypeptide(L)'
;MFSSLNSSTLQTSCGIFWKHTSLQPRIPIYLASTHFYSLSKMVVNNPNNWHWVDKNCMEWAKKYLAEKVGGLSAEENGAQVAVSSVSSVEGDVEVCQRKGKMISLFDLRIVVDLSGSGADGSVKGSITIPELAYDTEKDEIQFDVSVYETSGDDVRLLAKRKLVPQLRDVLSHFGADLIAAHASDIQMESDRVNSVLTKQNQEGVKAKTEAKTQAQKKEAPQTKTETKAAKTEETPSGVPRYNTSTLHLEPTFNTTAEQLYITLLDPQRVAAWSRSSPQMEAFPPSEGSEFRLFGGSIRGRFTRLVANERITQDWRLEDWKQGHYAQLDIQLKQGAGETTMVVKWSGIPIGEEDRVRGNFEEYYVRSIKIVFGFGAVL
;
A
#
# COMPACT_ATOMS: atom_id res chain seq x y z
N MET A 1 -75.14 -27.45 -16.55
CA MET A 1 -75.31 -28.26 -17.79
C MET A 1 -73.99 -28.92 -18.12
N PHE A 2 -74.04 -30.22 -18.40
CA PHE A 2 -73.12 -31.11 -19.15
C PHE A 2 -71.95 -30.45 -19.91
N SER A 3 -70.84 -31.09 -20.26
CA SER A 3 -70.11 -32.33 -19.97
C SER A 3 -68.98 -32.38 -21.01
N SER A 4 -67.96 -33.20 -20.73
CA SER A 4 -67.22 -34.01 -21.73
C SER A 4 -66.26 -33.34 -22.74
N LEU A 5 -64.96 -33.59 -22.51
CA LEU A 5 -64.03 -34.33 -23.38
C LEU A 5 -64.49 -34.64 -24.82
N ASN A 6 -63.63 -34.35 -25.81
CA ASN A 6 -63.01 -35.33 -26.73
C ASN A 6 -62.09 -34.61 -27.74
N SER A 7 -60.84 -35.07 -27.93
CA SER A 7 -60.42 -36.05 -28.97
C SER A 7 -60.35 -35.40 -30.36
N SER A 8 -59.40 -35.59 -31.26
CA SER A 8 -58.09 -36.24 -31.39
C SER A 8 -57.68 -35.97 -32.85
N THR A 9 -56.50 -36.49 -33.25
CA THR A 9 -56.21 -37.00 -34.62
C THR A 9 -55.92 -35.96 -35.71
N LEU A 10 -54.65 -35.83 -36.14
CA LEU A 10 -54.01 -36.61 -37.24
C LEU A 10 -54.54 -36.12 -38.61
N GLN A 11 -53.80 -35.88 -39.69
CA GLN A 11 -52.54 -36.46 -40.16
C GLN A 11 -52.20 -35.81 -41.53
N THR A 12 -50.90 -35.76 -41.90
CA THR A 12 -50.36 -35.89 -43.29
C THR A 12 -50.73 -34.80 -44.33
N SER A 13 -49.99 -34.48 -45.40
CA SER A 13 -48.80 -35.01 -46.10
C SER A 13 -48.50 -33.97 -47.21
N CYS A 14 -47.28 -33.45 -47.34
CA CYS A 14 -46.30 -33.76 -48.42
C CYS A 14 -46.53 -33.10 -49.81
N GLY A 15 -45.44 -32.60 -50.42
CA GLY A 15 -45.30 -32.27 -51.85
C GLY A 15 -44.98 -30.78 -52.11
N ILE A 16 -43.73 -30.28 -52.18
CA ILE A 16 -42.60 -30.49 -53.12
C ILE A 16 -42.82 -29.91 -54.54
N PHE A 17 -42.13 -28.76 -54.78
CA PHE A 17 -41.41 -28.29 -56.00
C PHE A 17 -42.18 -27.81 -57.28
N TRP A 18 -42.00 -26.55 -57.69
CA TRP A 18 -40.94 -26.08 -58.63
C TRP A 18 -40.96 -24.54 -58.79
N LYS A 19 -39.81 -24.02 -59.22
CA LYS A 19 -39.34 -22.61 -59.29
C LYS A 19 -40.22 -21.66 -60.13
N HIS A 20 -40.29 -20.39 -59.71
CA HIS A 20 -40.25 -19.26 -60.65
C HIS A 20 -39.54 -18.04 -60.06
N THR A 21 -38.61 -17.52 -60.86
CA THR A 21 -37.72 -16.39 -60.66
C THR A 21 -38.50 -15.06 -60.67
N SER A 22 -38.24 -14.14 -59.74
CA SER A 22 -37.73 -12.78 -60.02
C SER A 22 -37.96 -11.78 -58.87
N LEU A 23 -36.87 -11.04 -58.57
CA LEU A 23 -36.82 -9.63 -58.16
C LEU A 23 -37.43 -9.22 -56.81
N GLN A 24 -36.56 -9.08 -55.80
CA GLN A 24 -36.57 -7.99 -54.79
C GLN A 24 -35.13 -7.73 -54.28
N PRO A 25 -34.82 -6.51 -53.80
CA PRO A 25 -33.50 -5.88 -53.97
C PRO A 25 -32.45 -6.27 -52.92
N ARG A 26 -31.19 -6.23 -53.35
CA ARG A 26 -29.99 -6.33 -52.51
C ARG A 26 -29.94 -5.17 -51.52
N ILE A 27 -30.17 -5.47 -50.25
CA ILE A 27 -29.69 -4.64 -49.14
C ILE A 27 -28.20 -4.94 -48.99
N PRO A 28 -27.29 -3.95 -49.07
CA PRO A 28 -25.89 -4.18 -48.78
C PRO A 28 -25.75 -4.47 -47.28
N ILE A 29 -25.46 -5.73 -46.96
CA ILE A 29 -24.96 -6.12 -45.65
C ILE A 29 -23.58 -5.48 -45.54
N TYR A 30 -23.51 -4.32 -44.87
CA TYR A 30 -22.26 -3.83 -44.33
C TYR A 30 -21.84 -4.84 -43.25
N LEU A 31 -20.96 -5.77 -43.64
CA LEU A 31 -20.09 -6.46 -42.70
C LEU A 31 -19.34 -5.37 -41.93
N ALA A 32 -19.85 -5.03 -40.75
CA ALA A 32 -19.07 -4.35 -39.74
C ALA A 32 -17.95 -5.32 -39.36
N SER A 33 -16.82 -5.19 -40.06
CA SER A 33 -15.54 -5.72 -39.64
C SER A 33 -15.27 -5.11 -38.26
N THR A 34 -15.64 -5.85 -37.22
CA THR A 34 -15.13 -5.63 -35.88
C THR A 34 -13.63 -5.82 -35.97
N HIS A 35 -12.94 -4.73 -36.29
CA HIS A 35 -11.55 -4.57 -35.96
C HIS A 35 -11.48 -4.80 -34.46
N PHE A 36 -11.10 -6.02 -34.09
CA PHE A 36 -10.34 -6.27 -32.88
C PHE A 36 -9.21 -5.25 -32.94
N TYR A 37 -9.39 -4.10 -32.29
CA TYR A 37 -8.26 -3.36 -31.77
C TYR A 37 -7.61 -4.32 -30.79
N SER A 38 -6.70 -5.14 -31.32
CA SER A 38 -5.55 -5.60 -30.58
C SER A 38 -5.03 -4.33 -29.92
N LEU A 39 -5.28 -4.23 -28.61
CA LEU A 39 -4.49 -3.39 -27.73
C LEU A 39 -3.07 -3.86 -27.96
N SER A 40 -2.43 -3.27 -28.97
CA SER A 40 -1.03 -3.40 -29.22
C SER A 40 -0.44 -2.91 -27.92
N LYS A 41 -0.03 -3.87 -27.09
CA LYS A 41 0.80 -3.70 -25.91
C LYS A 41 1.76 -2.59 -26.34
N MET A 42 1.67 -1.40 -25.73
CA MET A 42 2.65 -0.36 -26.00
C MET A 42 3.97 -0.96 -25.53
N VAL A 43 4.64 -1.66 -26.44
CA VAL A 43 5.97 -2.17 -26.23
C VAL A 43 6.78 -0.90 -26.25
N VAL A 44 7.07 -0.40 -25.05
CA VAL A 44 8.13 0.59 -24.86
C VAL A 44 9.31 0.04 -25.64
N ASN A 45 9.68 0.75 -26.72
CA ASN A 45 10.81 0.37 -27.54
C ASN A 45 12.05 0.45 -26.66
N ASN A 46 12.45 -0.68 -26.07
CA ASN A 46 13.57 -0.78 -25.15
C ASN A 46 14.68 -1.67 -25.72
N PRO A 47 15.36 -1.27 -26.83
CA PRO A 47 16.38 -2.08 -27.48
C PRO A 47 17.40 -2.59 -26.46
N ASN A 48 17.68 -3.89 -26.48
CA ASN A 48 18.62 -4.54 -25.57
C ASN A 48 18.34 -4.37 -24.07
N ASN A 49 17.10 -4.06 -23.67
CA ASN A 49 16.70 -4.01 -22.26
C ASN A 49 17.49 -2.96 -21.43
N TRP A 50 17.91 -1.88 -22.08
CA TRP A 50 18.84 -0.89 -21.55
C TRP A 50 18.16 0.28 -20.82
N HIS A 51 16.98 0.70 -21.30
CA HIS A 51 16.20 1.75 -20.68
C HIS A 51 15.54 1.25 -19.41
N TRP A 52 15.50 2.15 -18.42
CA TRP A 52 14.81 1.95 -17.16
C TRP A 52 13.30 1.82 -17.42
N VAL A 53 12.68 0.81 -16.82
CA VAL A 53 11.23 0.59 -16.86
C VAL A 53 10.77 0.26 -15.45
N ASP A 54 9.81 1.01 -14.94
CA ASP A 54 9.12 0.75 -13.67
C ASP A 54 7.69 0.33 -13.95
N LYS A 55 7.25 -0.71 -13.23
CA LYS A 55 5.88 -1.17 -13.24
C LYS A 55 5.40 -1.25 -11.80
N ASN A 56 4.38 -0.47 -11.48
CA ASN A 56 3.65 -0.61 -10.23
C ASN A 56 2.86 -1.93 -10.25
N CYS A 57 3.09 -2.75 -9.23
CA CYS A 57 2.50 -4.08 -9.09
C CYS A 57 1.68 -4.21 -7.80
N MET A 58 1.24 -3.10 -7.19
CA MET A 58 0.42 -3.11 -5.97
C MET A 58 -0.90 -3.85 -6.15
N GLU A 59 -1.57 -3.71 -7.30
CA GLU A 59 -2.80 -4.45 -7.58
C GLU A 59 -2.56 -5.96 -7.69
N TRP A 60 -1.42 -6.36 -8.25
CA TRP A 60 -1.03 -7.76 -8.32
C TRP A 60 -0.73 -8.29 -6.92
N ALA A 61 0.01 -7.54 -6.10
CA ALA A 61 0.36 -7.91 -4.74
C ALA A 61 -0.89 -8.14 -3.87
N LYS A 62 -1.89 -7.26 -3.97
CA LYS A 62 -3.17 -7.43 -3.25
C LYS A 62 -3.89 -8.72 -3.64
N LYS A 63 -3.94 -9.04 -4.93
CA LYS A 63 -4.57 -10.28 -5.43
C LYS A 63 -3.78 -11.52 -5.01
N TYR A 64 -2.46 -11.48 -5.17
CA TYR A 64 -1.55 -12.56 -4.80
C TYR A 64 -1.67 -12.89 -3.29
N LEU A 65 -1.63 -11.86 -2.43
CA LEU A 65 -1.77 -12.04 -0.99
C LEU A 65 -3.16 -12.56 -0.64
N ALA A 66 -4.24 -12.02 -1.23
CA ALA A 66 -5.58 -12.54 -1.00
C ALA A 66 -5.74 -14.03 -1.35
N GLU A 67 -5.13 -14.47 -2.46
CA GLU A 67 -5.20 -15.86 -2.91
C GLU A 67 -4.32 -16.80 -2.06
N LYS A 68 -3.06 -16.43 -1.82
CA LYS A 68 -2.07 -17.28 -1.14
C LYS A 68 -2.26 -17.29 0.37
N VAL A 69 -2.60 -16.15 0.97
CA VAL A 69 -2.78 -16.01 2.42
C VAL A 69 -4.20 -16.44 2.83
N GLY A 70 -5.22 -16.16 2.01
CA GLY A 70 -6.60 -16.53 2.29
C GLY A 70 -6.86 -18.03 2.40
N GLY A 71 -6.00 -18.87 1.81
CA GLY A 71 -6.11 -20.33 1.87
C GLY A 71 -5.46 -20.98 3.10
N LEU A 72 -4.82 -20.20 3.98
CA LEU A 72 -4.06 -20.76 5.10
C LEU A 72 -4.94 -21.10 6.30
N SER A 73 -4.82 -22.34 6.78
CA SER A 73 -5.49 -22.83 7.98
C SER A 73 -4.61 -23.81 8.73
N ALA A 74 -4.80 -23.90 10.04
CA ALA A 74 -4.14 -24.86 10.89
C ALA A 74 -5.15 -25.43 11.92
N GLU A 75 -4.99 -26.71 12.23
CA GLU A 75 -5.81 -27.42 13.21
C GLU A 75 -4.90 -28.25 14.11
N GLU A 76 -5.14 -28.22 15.43
CA GLU A 76 -4.42 -29.02 16.42
C GLU A 76 -5.26 -29.20 17.68
N ASN A 77 -5.40 -30.44 18.16
CA ASN A 77 -6.07 -30.80 19.42
C ASN A 77 -7.51 -30.23 19.58
N GLY A 78 -8.29 -30.16 18.50
CA GLY A 78 -9.67 -29.66 18.52
C GLY A 78 -9.80 -28.14 18.44
N ALA A 79 -8.69 -27.40 18.38
CA ALA A 79 -8.66 -25.98 18.05
C ALA A 79 -8.31 -25.79 16.57
N GLN A 80 -9.06 -24.94 15.88
CA GLN A 80 -8.84 -24.57 14.47
C GLN A 80 -8.56 -23.07 14.37
N VAL A 81 -7.64 -22.67 13.50
CA VAL A 81 -7.46 -21.28 13.08
C VAL A 81 -7.39 -21.22 11.56
N ALA A 82 -8.10 -20.27 10.98
CA ALA A 82 -8.09 -19.99 9.56
C ALA A 82 -7.95 -18.49 9.32
N VAL A 83 -7.28 -18.15 8.23
CA VAL A 83 -7.30 -16.78 7.71
C VAL A 83 -8.69 -16.49 7.17
N SER A 84 -9.34 -15.44 7.68
CA SER A 84 -10.65 -15.00 7.17
C SER A 84 -10.50 -14.13 5.93
N SER A 85 -9.62 -13.13 6.00
CA SER A 85 -9.41 -12.16 4.93
C SER A 85 -8.14 -11.36 5.16
N VAL A 86 -7.57 -10.81 4.09
CA VAL A 86 -6.53 -9.78 4.18
C VAL A 86 -7.24 -8.43 4.30
N SER A 87 -7.13 -7.78 5.45
CA SER A 87 -7.86 -6.54 5.77
C SER A 87 -7.18 -5.29 5.21
N SER A 88 -5.85 -5.22 5.27
CA SER A 88 -5.08 -4.13 4.66
C SER A 88 -3.77 -4.61 4.05
N VAL A 89 -3.42 -4.02 2.92
CA VAL A 89 -2.11 -4.12 2.27
C VAL A 89 -1.73 -2.71 1.84
N GLU A 90 -0.78 -2.14 2.56
CA GLU A 90 -0.28 -0.77 2.40
C GLU A 90 1.21 -0.80 2.10
N GLY A 91 1.71 0.22 1.41
CA GLY A 91 3.12 0.31 0.99
C GLY A 91 3.27 0.36 -0.53
N ASP A 92 4.44 -0.02 -1.02
CA ASP A 92 4.81 0.01 -2.43
C ASP A 92 5.35 -1.32 -2.92
N VAL A 93 5.04 -1.64 -4.17
CA VAL A 93 5.51 -2.83 -4.88
C VAL A 93 5.78 -2.44 -6.31
N GLU A 94 7.05 -2.43 -6.67
CA GLU A 94 7.53 -2.05 -7.98
C GLU A 94 8.47 -3.11 -8.53
N VAL A 95 8.35 -3.38 -9.82
CA VAL A 95 9.27 -4.26 -10.54
C VAL A 95 10.01 -3.40 -11.56
N CYS A 96 11.29 -3.20 -11.31
CA CYS A 96 12.17 -2.32 -12.07
C CYS A 96 13.11 -3.13 -12.96
N GLN A 97 13.32 -2.67 -14.19
CA GLN A 97 14.31 -3.25 -15.07
C GLN A 97 15.51 -2.32 -15.24
N ARG A 98 16.70 -2.81 -14.88
CA ARG A 98 17.95 -2.05 -15.00
C ARG A 98 19.06 -2.90 -15.63
N LYS A 99 19.62 -2.45 -16.76
CA LYS A 99 20.75 -3.10 -17.47
C LYS A 99 20.50 -4.60 -17.75
N GLY A 100 19.26 -4.96 -18.10
CA GLY A 100 18.84 -6.35 -18.33
C GLY A 100 18.56 -7.19 -17.09
N LYS A 101 18.71 -6.64 -15.87
CA LYS A 101 18.33 -7.30 -14.62
C LYS A 101 16.95 -6.83 -14.17
N MET A 102 16.12 -7.77 -13.76
CA MET A 102 14.87 -7.47 -13.07
C MET A 102 15.15 -7.33 -11.57
N ILE A 103 14.63 -6.28 -10.96
CA ILE A 103 14.76 -6.00 -9.53
C ILE A 103 13.34 -5.76 -9.03
N SER A 104 12.93 -6.49 -8.00
CA SER A 104 11.73 -6.17 -7.23
C SER A 104 12.12 -5.26 -6.08
N LEU A 105 11.47 -4.12 -5.96
CA LEU A 105 11.51 -3.26 -4.79
C LEU A 105 10.11 -3.28 -4.21
N PHE A 106 10.01 -3.65 -2.94
CA PHE A 106 8.76 -3.61 -2.21
C PHE A 106 9.03 -3.31 -0.76
N ASP A 107 8.09 -2.61 -0.14
CA ASP A 107 7.96 -2.40 1.28
C ASP A 107 6.46 -2.42 1.60
N LEU A 108 6.03 -3.44 2.33
CA LEU A 108 4.63 -3.73 2.56
C LEU A 108 4.31 -3.87 4.05
N ARG A 109 3.26 -3.18 4.48
CA ARG A 109 2.54 -3.45 5.72
C ARG A 109 1.28 -4.24 5.43
N ILE A 110 1.11 -5.38 6.09
CA ILE A 110 0.02 -6.31 5.83
C ILE A 110 -0.75 -6.59 7.13
N VAL A 111 -2.07 -6.46 7.09
CA VAL A 111 -2.97 -6.87 8.18
C VAL A 111 -3.88 -7.98 7.68
N VAL A 112 -3.92 -9.07 8.43
CA VAL A 112 -4.67 -10.28 8.10
C VAL A 112 -5.61 -10.61 9.25
N ASP A 113 -6.89 -10.79 8.95
CA ASP A 113 -7.89 -11.17 9.94
C ASP A 113 -7.94 -12.69 10.07
N LEU A 114 -8.06 -13.16 11.31
CA LEU A 114 -8.13 -14.57 11.67
C LEU A 114 -9.47 -14.90 12.33
N SER A 115 -9.97 -16.08 12.02
CA SER A 115 -11.07 -16.73 12.72
C SER A 115 -10.61 -18.10 13.20
N GLY A 116 -10.82 -18.40 14.47
CA GLY A 116 -10.56 -19.70 15.03
C GLY A 116 -11.74 -20.24 15.82
N SER A 117 -11.76 -21.54 16.05
CA SER A 117 -12.69 -22.22 16.95
C SER A 117 -11.87 -22.93 18.00
N GLY A 118 -12.06 -22.57 19.27
CA GLY A 118 -11.45 -23.23 20.42
C GLY A 118 -12.49 -24.04 21.21
N ALA A 119 -12.08 -24.55 22.37
CA ALA A 119 -12.96 -25.31 23.27
C ALA A 119 -14.15 -24.48 23.80
N ASP A 120 -13.98 -23.16 23.93
CA ASP A 120 -14.97 -22.23 24.51
C ASP A 120 -15.78 -21.43 23.46
N GLY A 121 -15.56 -21.69 22.16
CA GLY A 121 -16.31 -21.04 21.07
C GLY A 121 -15.46 -20.44 19.95
N SER A 122 -16.09 -19.59 19.12
CA SER A 122 -15.48 -18.95 17.96
C SER A 122 -14.71 -17.70 18.37
N VAL A 123 -13.38 -17.73 18.22
CA VAL A 123 -12.46 -16.64 18.53
C VAL A 123 -12.09 -15.88 17.27
N LYS A 124 -12.00 -14.55 17.34
CA LYS A 124 -11.46 -13.70 16.26
C LYS A 124 -10.13 -13.07 16.68
N GLY A 125 -9.26 -12.87 15.70
CA GLY A 125 -7.98 -12.20 15.90
C GLY A 125 -7.48 -11.54 14.63
N SER A 126 -6.29 -10.98 14.69
CA SER A 126 -5.57 -10.48 13.52
C SER A 126 -4.07 -10.69 13.65
N ILE A 127 -3.41 -10.87 12.52
CA ILE A 127 -1.95 -10.88 12.39
C ILE A 127 -1.55 -9.62 11.63
N THR A 128 -0.70 -8.81 12.26
CA THR A 128 -0.07 -7.66 11.61
C THR A 128 1.37 -8.01 11.28
N ILE A 129 1.74 -7.79 10.03
CA ILE A 129 3.12 -7.80 9.55
C ILE A 129 3.49 -6.33 9.38
N PRO A 130 4.27 -5.75 10.32
CA PRO A 130 4.54 -4.31 10.31
C PRO A 130 5.35 -3.88 9.09
N GLU A 131 6.23 -4.76 8.62
CA GLU A 131 7.13 -4.52 7.51
C GLU A 131 7.45 -5.84 6.79
N LEU A 132 7.40 -5.81 5.46
CA LEU A 132 7.87 -6.83 4.55
C LEU A 132 8.56 -6.13 3.39
N ALA A 133 9.88 -6.08 3.43
CA ALA A 133 10.71 -5.40 2.44
C ALA A 133 11.46 -6.37 1.52
N TYR A 134 11.96 -5.87 0.39
CA TYR A 134 12.68 -6.65 -0.62
C TYR A 134 13.99 -7.29 -0.12
N ASP A 135 14.56 -6.75 0.94
CA ASP A 135 15.78 -7.24 1.59
C ASP A 135 15.53 -7.97 2.91
N THR A 136 14.27 -8.04 3.36
CA THR A 136 13.91 -8.79 4.57
C THR A 136 14.13 -10.29 4.35
N GLU A 137 14.98 -10.89 5.19
CA GLU A 137 15.18 -12.33 5.17
C GLU A 137 14.01 -13.08 5.83
N LYS A 138 13.83 -14.36 5.47
CA LYS A 138 12.73 -15.21 5.97
C LYS A 138 12.60 -15.16 7.50
N ASP A 139 13.71 -15.20 8.23
CA ASP A 139 13.74 -15.24 9.69
C ASP A 139 13.55 -13.85 10.35
N GLU A 140 13.72 -12.77 9.58
CA GLU A 140 13.60 -11.39 10.06
C GLU A 140 12.16 -10.86 9.99
N ILE A 141 11.28 -11.52 9.23
CA ILE A 141 9.87 -11.14 9.12
C ILE A 141 9.20 -11.18 10.50
N GLN A 142 8.66 -10.04 10.93
CA GLN A 142 7.97 -9.90 12.22
C GLN A 142 6.47 -10.16 12.08
N PHE A 143 5.88 -10.77 13.11
CA PHE A 143 4.45 -11.12 13.14
C PHE A 143 3.85 -10.77 14.49
N ASP A 144 2.92 -9.82 14.49
CA ASP A 144 2.16 -9.43 15.67
C ASP A 144 0.79 -10.11 15.66
N VAL A 145 0.65 -11.15 16.49
CA VAL A 145 -0.61 -11.90 16.63
C VAL A 145 -1.43 -11.30 17.77
N SER A 146 -2.58 -10.71 17.41
CA SER A 146 -3.58 -10.20 18.34
C SER A 146 -4.85 -11.05 18.32
N VAL A 147 -5.44 -11.29 19.48
CA VAL A 147 -6.69 -12.05 19.64
C VAL A 147 -7.65 -11.18 20.44
N TYR A 148 -8.89 -11.04 19.98
CA TYR A 148 -9.85 -10.07 20.53
C TYR A 148 -10.59 -10.58 21.79
N GLU A 149 -10.61 -11.88 22.04
CA GLU A 149 -11.26 -12.50 23.21
C GLU A 149 -10.28 -12.98 24.28
N THR A 150 -10.62 -12.75 25.55
CA THR A 150 -9.80 -13.00 26.73
C THR A 150 -9.55 -14.50 27.03
N SER A 151 -10.26 -15.40 26.36
CA SER A 151 -10.19 -16.86 26.54
C SER A 151 -9.58 -17.61 25.33
N GLY A 152 -8.87 -16.91 24.43
CA GLY A 152 -8.36 -17.46 23.17
C GLY A 152 -6.88 -17.87 23.13
N ASP A 153 -6.24 -18.14 24.28
CA ASP A 153 -4.78 -18.39 24.33
C ASP A 153 -4.33 -19.62 23.53
N ASP A 154 -5.17 -20.67 23.46
CA ASP A 154 -4.88 -21.86 22.65
C ASP A 154 -4.83 -21.54 21.15
N VAL A 155 -5.77 -20.70 20.66
CA VAL A 155 -5.84 -20.25 19.27
C VAL A 155 -4.65 -19.34 18.94
N ARG A 156 -4.25 -18.48 19.89
CA ARG A 156 -3.06 -17.63 19.75
C ARG A 156 -1.78 -18.45 19.64
N LEU A 157 -1.61 -19.46 20.50
CA LEU A 157 -0.44 -20.33 20.50
C LEU A 157 -0.38 -21.17 19.22
N LEU A 158 -1.53 -21.68 18.77
CA LEU A 158 -1.66 -22.45 17.54
C LEU A 158 -1.35 -21.59 16.30
N ALA A 159 -1.85 -20.35 16.24
CA ALA A 159 -1.52 -19.40 15.19
C ALA A 159 -0.01 -19.13 15.14
N LYS A 160 0.64 -18.90 16.29
CA LYS A 160 2.10 -18.69 16.34
C LYS A 160 2.90 -19.93 15.94
N ARG A 161 2.46 -21.13 16.32
CA ARG A 161 3.22 -22.38 16.10
C ARG A 161 3.04 -22.96 14.70
N LYS A 162 1.89 -22.76 14.06
CA LYS A 162 1.54 -23.41 12.78
C LYS A 162 1.28 -22.41 11.66
N LEU A 163 0.51 -21.35 11.93
CA LEU A 163 0.09 -20.39 10.91
C LEU A 163 1.20 -19.40 10.56
N VAL A 164 1.92 -18.86 11.55
CA VAL A 164 3.03 -17.92 11.34
C VAL A 164 4.16 -18.54 10.50
N PRO A 165 4.61 -19.80 10.72
CA PRO A 165 5.59 -20.43 9.84
C PRO A 165 5.11 -20.59 8.39
N GLN A 166 3.83 -20.91 8.17
CA GLN A 166 3.26 -20.99 6.83
C GLN A 166 3.21 -19.62 6.15
N LEU A 167 2.76 -18.59 6.86
CA LEU A 167 2.78 -17.20 6.38
C LEU A 167 4.20 -16.77 6.01
N ARG A 168 5.16 -17.02 6.89
CA ARG A 168 6.58 -16.73 6.65
C ARG A 168 7.10 -17.40 5.38
N ASP A 169 6.71 -18.65 5.14
CA ASP A 169 7.12 -19.36 3.92
C ASP A 169 6.51 -18.72 2.66
N VAL A 170 5.21 -18.43 2.67
CA VAL A 170 4.52 -17.76 1.54
C VAL A 170 5.12 -16.38 1.26
N LEU A 171 5.38 -15.58 2.29
CA LEU A 171 5.94 -14.23 2.15
C LEU A 171 7.40 -14.25 1.69
N SER A 172 8.19 -15.26 2.08
CA SER A 172 9.57 -15.39 1.61
C SER A 172 9.68 -15.65 0.10
N HIS A 173 8.65 -16.22 -0.51
CA HIS A 173 8.59 -16.43 -1.96
C HIS A 173 7.98 -15.26 -2.73
N PHE A 174 7.40 -14.27 -2.04
CA PHE A 174 6.69 -13.14 -2.66
C PHE A 174 7.55 -12.40 -3.69
N GLY A 175 8.79 -12.05 -3.34
CA GLY A 175 9.70 -11.34 -4.25
C GLY A 175 10.06 -12.15 -5.50
N ALA A 176 10.27 -13.46 -5.34
CA ALA A 176 10.59 -14.36 -6.47
C ALA A 176 9.39 -14.50 -7.42
N ASP A 177 8.20 -14.71 -6.87
CA ASP A 177 6.96 -14.87 -7.63
C ASP A 177 6.56 -13.56 -8.34
N LEU A 178 6.81 -12.42 -7.70
CA LEU A 178 6.61 -11.09 -8.29
C LEU A 178 7.48 -10.89 -9.53
N ILE A 179 8.77 -11.27 -9.46
CA ILE A 179 9.67 -11.21 -10.61
C ILE A 179 9.21 -12.20 -11.68
N ALA A 180 8.86 -13.43 -11.33
CA ALA A 180 8.44 -14.45 -12.30
C ALA A 180 7.15 -14.05 -13.04
N ALA A 181 6.18 -13.46 -12.34
CA ALA A 181 4.91 -13.04 -12.92
C ALA A 181 5.02 -11.84 -13.87
N HIS A 182 6.03 -10.98 -13.69
CA HIS A 182 6.18 -9.74 -14.45
C HIS A 182 7.42 -9.69 -15.35
N ALA A 183 8.32 -10.66 -15.26
CA ALA A 183 9.52 -10.73 -16.10
C ALA A 183 9.17 -10.80 -17.60
N SER A 184 8.16 -11.58 -17.99
CA SER A 184 7.72 -11.73 -19.39
C SER A 184 6.97 -10.50 -19.94
N ASP A 185 6.43 -9.66 -19.05
CA ASP A 185 5.75 -8.44 -19.43
C ASP A 185 6.70 -7.28 -19.74
N ILE A 186 7.90 -7.32 -19.15
CA ILE A 186 8.84 -6.21 -19.13
C ILE A 186 10.10 -6.52 -19.95
N GLN A 187 10.56 -7.78 -19.95
CA GLN A 187 11.76 -8.19 -20.70
C GLN A 187 11.43 -8.68 -22.12
N MET A 188 12.25 -8.27 -23.09
CA MET A 188 12.32 -8.95 -24.38
C MET A 188 13.07 -10.27 -24.26
N GLU A 189 12.56 -11.30 -24.96
CA GLU A 189 13.16 -12.63 -25.04
C GLU A 189 14.63 -12.56 -25.48
N SER A 190 15.45 -13.41 -24.88
CA SER A 190 16.90 -13.50 -25.05
C SER A 190 17.37 -13.64 -26.51
N ASP A 191 16.51 -14.20 -27.37
CA ASP A 191 16.72 -14.32 -28.82
C ASP A 191 16.66 -12.99 -29.58
N ARG A 192 16.02 -11.96 -29.00
CA ARG A 192 15.89 -10.61 -29.59
C ARG A 192 16.89 -9.60 -29.01
N VAL A 193 17.69 -10.01 -28.04
CA VAL A 193 18.73 -9.19 -27.41
C VAL A 193 20.04 -9.45 -28.13
N ASN A 194 20.68 -8.41 -28.69
CA ASN A 194 21.95 -8.56 -29.42
C ASN A 194 23.18 -8.23 -28.56
N SER A 195 22.98 -7.77 -27.32
CA SER A 195 24.03 -7.37 -26.40
C SER A 195 24.54 -8.53 -25.53
N VAL A 196 25.84 -8.80 -25.60
CA VAL A 196 26.54 -9.85 -24.82
C VAL A 196 26.41 -9.63 -23.30
N LEU A 197 26.52 -8.37 -22.85
CA LEU A 197 26.38 -7.99 -21.43
C LEU A 197 24.96 -8.23 -20.90
N THR A 198 23.95 -8.01 -21.73
CA THR A 198 22.55 -8.16 -21.35
C THR A 198 22.16 -9.64 -21.27
N LYS A 199 22.65 -10.47 -22.20
CA LYS A 199 22.48 -11.94 -22.16
C LYS A 199 23.11 -12.56 -20.92
N GLN A 200 24.36 -12.19 -20.60
CA GLN A 200 25.05 -12.68 -19.39
C GLN A 200 24.33 -12.26 -18.09
N ASN A 201 23.72 -11.07 -18.05
CA ASN A 201 22.92 -10.62 -16.91
C ASN A 201 21.59 -11.36 -16.77
N GLN A 202 20.98 -11.81 -17.89
CA GLN A 202 19.78 -12.65 -17.89
C GLN A 202 20.09 -14.09 -17.47
N GLU A 203 21.23 -14.64 -17.90
CA GLU A 203 21.68 -15.99 -17.52
C GLU A 203 22.15 -16.07 -16.06
N GLY A 204 22.75 -15.00 -15.53
CA GLY A 204 23.25 -14.93 -14.14
C GLY A 204 22.18 -14.98 -13.04
N VAL A 205 20.88 -14.89 -13.38
CA VAL A 205 19.77 -15.06 -12.43
C VAL A 205 19.44 -16.55 -12.22
N LYS A 206 19.65 -17.42 -13.22
CA LYS A 206 19.42 -18.87 -13.10
C LYS A 206 20.45 -19.56 -12.19
N ALA A 207 21.63 -18.97 -12.01
CA ALA A 207 22.74 -19.59 -11.26
C ALA A 207 22.83 -19.17 -9.77
N LYS A 208 21.96 -18.27 -9.28
CA LYS A 208 22.00 -17.80 -7.88
C LYS A 208 21.11 -18.57 -6.91
N THR A 209 20.29 -19.51 -7.39
CA THR A 209 19.40 -20.34 -6.56
C THR A 209 20.14 -21.52 -5.88
N GLU A 210 21.39 -21.82 -6.25
CA GLU A 210 22.08 -23.03 -5.75
C GLU A 210 23.34 -22.75 -4.88
N ALA A 211 23.72 -21.50 -4.64
CA ALA A 211 25.01 -21.21 -3.97
C ALA A 211 24.94 -20.06 -2.95
N LYS A 212 24.21 -20.25 -1.85
CA LYS A 212 24.46 -19.53 -0.58
C LYS A 212 24.28 -20.44 0.62
N THR A 213 25.12 -21.48 0.69
CA THR A 213 25.63 -21.96 1.98
C THR A 213 27.09 -21.51 2.07
N GLN A 214 27.40 -20.83 3.17
CA GLN A 214 28.74 -20.49 3.69
C GLN A 214 29.38 -19.14 3.30
N ALA A 215 29.61 -18.39 4.38
CA ALA A 215 30.78 -17.56 4.70
C ALA A 215 30.56 -16.03 4.75
N GLN A 216 30.56 -15.57 6.00
CA GLN A 216 30.44 -14.21 6.52
C GLN A 216 31.66 -13.31 6.27
N LYS A 217 31.41 -12.01 6.47
CA LYS A 217 32.31 -10.94 6.95
C LYS A 217 33.42 -10.43 6.02
N LYS A 218 33.29 -9.16 5.58
CA LYS A 218 34.04 -8.01 6.14
C LYS A 218 33.68 -6.67 5.48
N GLU A 219 33.41 -5.71 6.35
CA GLU A 219 33.73 -4.26 6.37
C GLU A 219 33.73 -3.38 5.11
N ALA A 220 33.08 -2.22 5.30
CA ALA A 220 33.10 -1.01 4.47
C ALA A 220 34.51 -0.39 4.32
N PRO A 221 34.71 0.58 3.40
CA PRO A 221 34.59 1.98 3.82
C PRO A 221 33.94 2.97 2.82
N GLN A 222 33.48 4.07 3.41
CA GLN A 222 32.81 5.26 2.86
C GLN A 222 33.56 5.96 1.70
N THR A 223 32.83 6.65 0.82
CA THR A 223 33.28 7.93 0.24
C THR A 223 32.08 8.82 -0.12
N LYS A 224 32.16 10.08 0.34
CA LYS A 224 31.28 11.21 0.02
C LYS A 224 31.45 11.65 -1.42
N THR A 225 30.37 12.03 -2.11
CA THR A 225 30.41 13.17 -3.06
C THR A 225 29.03 13.81 -3.22
N GLU A 226 29.00 15.13 -3.02
CA GLU A 226 27.95 16.06 -3.43
C GLU A 226 27.80 16.07 -4.97
N THR A 227 26.60 16.30 -5.51
CA THR A 227 26.44 17.18 -6.69
C THR A 227 25.04 17.80 -6.76
N LYS A 228 25.06 19.10 -7.04
CA LYS A 228 23.99 20.09 -7.22
C LYS A 228 23.16 19.89 -8.50
N ALA A 229 21.87 20.21 -8.36
CA ALA A 229 20.94 20.94 -9.24
C ALA A 229 21.18 21.03 -10.77
N ALA A 230 20.12 20.75 -11.54
CA ALA A 230 19.62 21.64 -12.60
C ALA A 230 18.14 21.37 -12.94
N LYS A 231 17.36 22.46 -12.95
CA LYS A 231 15.96 22.60 -13.41
C LYS A 231 15.83 22.33 -14.91
N THR A 232 14.61 22.05 -15.39
CA THR A 232 13.91 22.92 -16.38
C THR A 232 12.41 22.66 -16.30
N GLU A 233 11.66 23.75 -16.16
CA GLU A 233 10.20 23.87 -16.19
C GLU A 233 9.69 23.74 -17.65
N GLU A 234 8.44 23.30 -17.84
CA GLU A 234 7.40 24.14 -18.46
C GLU A 234 6.02 23.45 -18.41
N THR A 235 5.00 24.28 -18.22
CA THR A 235 3.58 23.94 -18.07
C THR A 235 2.86 24.26 -19.39
N PRO A 236 1.65 23.72 -19.64
CA PRO A 236 0.50 24.58 -19.39
C PRO A 236 -0.72 23.88 -18.79
N SER A 237 -1.33 24.59 -17.84
CA SER A 237 -2.75 24.70 -17.51
C SER A 237 -3.67 23.47 -17.68
N GLY A 238 -4.10 22.95 -16.54
CA GLY A 238 -5.25 22.07 -16.38
C GLY A 238 -5.02 21.28 -15.11
N VAL A 239 -5.65 21.71 -14.00
CA VAL A 239 -5.48 21.13 -12.65
C VAL A 239 -5.33 19.61 -12.75
N PRO A 240 -4.11 19.04 -12.63
CA PRO A 240 -3.97 17.60 -12.66
C PRO A 240 -4.48 17.14 -11.30
N ARG A 241 -5.55 16.37 -11.32
CA ARG A 241 -6.05 15.62 -10.18
C ARG A 241 -4.85 14.84 -9.64
N TYR A 242 -4.28 15.29 -8.53
CA TYR A 242 -3.16 14.61 -7.91
C TYR A 242 -3.65 13.24 -7.46
N ASN A 243 -2.90 12.19 -7.80
CA ASN A 243 -2.93 11.00 -6.99
C ASN A 243 -2.33 11.42 -5.64
N THR A 244 -3.13 11.32 -4.58
CA THR A 244 -2.77 11.72 -3.22
C THR A 244 -2.56 10.48 -2.38
N SER A 245 -1.58 10.52 -1.48
CA SER A 245 -1.36 9.44 -0.53
C SER A 245 -1.86 9.79 0.88
N THR A 246 -1.89 8.77 1.73
CA THR A 246 -2.28 8.81 3.13
C THR A 246 -1.14 8.30 3.99
N LEU A 247 -0.91 8.94 5.12
CA LEU A 247 0.13 8.57 6.07
C LEU A 247 -0.49 8.35 7.45
N HIS A 248 -0.07 7.30 8.15
CA HIS A 248 -0.56 6.95 9.48
C HIS A 248 0.59 6.76 10.45
N LEU A 249 0.56 7.44 11.60
CA LEU A 249 1.58 7.36 12.66
C LEU A 249 0.91 7.27 14.04
N GLU A 250 1.50 6.52 14.97
CA GLU A 250 0.98 6.38 16.33
C GLU A 250 2.05 6.61 17.42
N PRO A 251 2.69 7.78 17.49
CA PRO A 251 3.63 8.08 18.56
C PRO A 251 2.98 8.10 19.94
N THR A 252 3.64 7.50 20.92
CA THR A 252 3.25 7.52 22.34
C THR A 252 3.98 8.61 23.12
N PHE A 253 3.28 9.21 24.10
CA PHE A 253 3.81 10.24 24.99
C PHE A 253 3.46 9.95 26.45
N ASN A 254 4.43 10.11 27.36
CA ASN A 254 4.30 9.93 28.80
C ASN A 254 3.69 11.19 29.45
N THR A 255 2.50 11.58 29.01
CA THR A 255 1.78 12.77 29.49
C THR A 255 0.27 12.57 29.34
N THR A 256 -0.54 13.47 29.92
CA THR A 256 -1.99 13.44 29.75
C THR A 256 -2.39 14.02 28.40
N ALA A 257 -3.54 13.59 27.87
CA ALA A 257 -4.05 14.12 26.60
C ALA A 257 -4.29 15.63 26.65
N GLU A 258 -4.68 16.16 27.81
CA GLU A 258 -4.80 17.59 28.07
C GLU A 258 -3.48 18.34 27.87
N GLN A 259 -2.39 17.87 28.50
CA GLN A 259 -1.10 18.54 28.36
C GLN A 259 -0.57 18.47 26.93
N LEU A 260 -0.79 17.36 26.23
CA LEU A 260 -0.39 17.21 24.83
C LEU A 260 -1.22 18.13 23.91
N TYR A 261 -2.53 18.23 24.15
CA TYR A 261 -3.44 19.13 23.43
C TYR A 261 -3.01 20.59 23.57
N ILE A 262 -2.72 21.05 24.80
CA ILE A 262 -2.23 22.41 25.04
C ILE A 262 -0.86 22.60 24.36
N THR A 263 0.02 21.61 24.38
CA THR A 263 1.37 21.72 23.79
C THR A 263 1.35 21.87 22.27
N LEU A 264 0.33 21.37 21.60
CA LEU A 264 0.14 21.51 20.15
C LEU A 264 -0.56 22.81 19.74
N LEU A 265 -1.33 23.43 20.63
CA LEU A 265 -2.19 24.59 20.31
C LEU A 265 -1.81 25.88 21.02
N ASP A 266 -1.02 25.84 22.10
CA ASP A 266 -0.56 27.03 22.81
C ASP A 266 0.66 27.64 22.10
N PRO A 267 0.58 28.89 21.61
CA PRO A 267 1.70 29.55 20.94
C PRO A 267 3.00 29.52 21.75
N GLN A 268 2.93 29.64 23.08
CA GLN A 268 4.13 29.64 23.93
C GLN A 268 4.81 28.27 23.95
N ARG A 269 4.02 27.19 24.02
CA ARG A 269 4.54 25.83 24.01
C ARG A 269 5.01 25.43 22.61
N VAL A 270 4.26 25.82 21.59
CA VAL A 270 4.65 25.65 20.18
C VAL A 270 5.95 26.36 19.89
N ALA A 271 6.17 27.57 20.43
CA ALA A 271 7.44 28.26 20.30
C ALA A 271 8.59 27.48 20.96
N ALA A 272 8.34 26.87 22.13
CA ALA A 272 9.34 26.11 22.87
C ALA A 272 9.83 24.87 22.10
N TRP A 273 8.92 24.03 21.58
CA TRP A 273 9.34 22.82 20.85
C TRP A 273 9.74 23.10 19.40
N SER A 274 9.15 24.07 18.72
CA SER A 274 9.56 24.44 17.35
C SER A 274 10.86 25.25 17.28
N ARG A 275 11.31 25.79 18.43
CA ARG A 275 12.46 26.71 18.55
C ARG A 275 12.36 27.92 17.61
N SER A 276 11.15 28.31 17.27
CA SER A 276 10.82 29.40 16.35
C SER A 276 9.60 30.17 16.88
N SER A 277 9.37 31.39 16.41
CA SER A 277 8.15 32.13 16.78
C SER A 277 6.99 31.70 15.88
N PRO A 278 5.98 30.97 16.39
CA PRO A 278 4.81 30.58 15.60
C PRO A 278 3.90 31.79 15.37
N GLN A 279 3.29 31.87 14.20
CA GLN A 279 2.20 32.80 13.93
C GLN A 279 0.89 32.04 14.03
N MET A 280 0.20 32.17 15.15
CA MET A 280 -1.11 31.55 15.40
C MET A 280 -1.88 32.36 16.45
N GLU A 281 -3.19 32.16 16.54
CA GLU A 281 -4.03 32.81 17.56
C GLU A 281 -3.68 32.35 18.98
N ALA A 282 -4.06 33.15 19.97
CA ALA A 282 -3.92 32.79 21.38
C ALA A 282 -4.73 31.53 21.70
N PHE A 283 -4.26 30.75 22.68
CA PHE A 283 -4.97 29.56 23.11
C PHE A 283 -6.29 29.89 23.82
N PRO A 284 -7.40 29.17 23.54
CA PRO A 284 -7.57 28.22 22.45
C PRO A 284 -7.79 28.92 21.10
N PRO A 285 -7.13 28.47 20.01
CA PRO A 285 -7.34 29.07 18.69
C PRO A 285 -8.76 28.81 18.17
N SER A 286 -9.27 29.74 17.37
CA SER A 286 -10.59 29.59 16.75
C SER A 286 -10.55 28.58 15.60
N GLU A 287 -11.61 27.79 15.42
CA GLU A 287 -11.76 26.98 14.20
C GLU A 287 -11.79 27.89 12.96
N GLY A 288 -11.01 27.56 11.95
CA GLY A 288 -10.80 28.37 10.74
C GLY A 288 -9.61 29.32 10.81
N SER A 289 -8.94 29.47 11.97
CA SER A 289 -7.75 30.30 12.10
C SER A 289 -6.53 29.67 11.40
N GLU A 290 -5.74 30.53 10.75
CA GLU A 290 -4.51 30.12 10.07
C GLU A 290 -3.33 30.07 11.05
N PHE A 291 -2.39 29.16 10.79
CA PHE A 291 -1.14 29.10 11.52
C PHE A 291 0.07 29.00 10.58
N ARG A 292 1.22 29.50 11.04
CA ARG A 292 2.52 29.32 10.40
C ARG A 292 3.56 28.91 11.42
N LEU A 293 4.28 27.84 11.10
CA LEU A 293 5.31 27.26 11.97
C LEU A 293 6.66 27.26 11.25
N PHE A 294 7.75 27.16 12.02
CA PHE A 294 9.12 27.08 11.51
C PHE A 294 9.50 28.23 10.58
N GLY A 295 9.18 29.47 10.96
CA GLY A 295 9.49 30.64 10.16
C GLY A 295 8.69 30.76 8.85
N GLY A 296 7.62 29.97 8.67
CA GLY A 296 6.74 30.03 7.50
C GLY A 296 6.89 28.86 6.53
N SER A 297 7.85 27.95 6.78
CA SER A 297 8.05 26.73 6.00
C SER A 297 6.87 25.76 6.10
N ILE A 298 6.14 25.81 7.22
CA ILE A 298 4.87 25.11 7.39
C ILE A 298 3.75 26.12 7.52
N ARG A 299 2.67 25.89 6.77
CA ARG A 299 1.46 26.71 6.82
C ARG A 299 0.24 25.81 6.90
N GLY A 300 -0.80 26.29 7.55
CA GLY A 300 -2.00 25.51 7.72
C GLY A 300 -3.14 26.31 8.30
N ARG A 301 -4.25 25.62 8.55
CA ARG A 301 -5.47 26.18 9.13
C ARG A 301 -6.15 25.15 9.99
N PHE A 302 -6.57 25.52 11.19
CA PHE A 302 -7.36 24.63 12.03
C PHE A 302 -8.76 24.49 11.43
N THR A 303 -9.22 23.27 11.16
CA THR A 303 -10.55 23.03 10.59
C THR A 303 -11.53 22.56 11.65
N ARG A 304 -11.06 21.77 12.62
CA ARG A 304 -11.88 21.28 13.73
C ARG A 304 -11.06 21.04 14.99
N LEU A 305 -11.57 21.45 16.14
CA LEU A 305 -10.92 21.33 17.44
C LEU A 305 -11.88 20.73 18.46
N VAL A 306 -11.54 19.54 18.97
CA VAL A 306 -12.24 18.89 20.08
C VAL A 306 -11.27 18.80 21.25
N ALA A 307 -11.58 19.52 22.32
CA ALA A 307 -10.73 19.62 23.50
C ALA A 307 -10.27 18.25 24.00
N ASN A 308 -8.96 18.07 24.16
CA ASN A 308 -8.30 16.87 24.69
C ASN A 308 -8.51 15.57 23.90
N GLU A 309 -9.18 15.60 22.75
CA GLU A 309 -9.50 14.40 21.98
C GLU A 309 -9.03 14.45 20.53
N ARG A 310 -9.25 15.56 19.82
CA ARG A 310 -9.01 15.60 18.37
C ARG A 310 -8.67 17.00 17.86
N ILE A 311 -7.67 17.07 17.00
CA ILE A 311 -7.26 18.27 16.28
C ILE A 311 -7.22 17.92 14.79
N THR A 312 -8.08 18.56 13.99
CA THR A 312 -8.04 18.43 12.53
C THR A 312 -7.62 19.77 11.94
N GLN A 313 -6.65 19.72 11.03
CA GLN A 313 -6.07 20.91 10.41
C GLN A 313 -5.63 20.66 8.97
N ASP A 314 -5.74 21.68 8.14
CA ASP A 314 -5.08 21.74 6.85
C ASP A 314 -3.60 22.03 7.09
N TRP A 315 -2.71 21.35 6.39
CA TRP A 315 -1.27 21.47 6.55
C TRP A 315 -0.56 21.37 5.20
N ARG A 316 0.49 22.16 5.01
CA ARG A 316 1.34 22.09 3.82
C ARG A 316 2.76 22.58 4.10
N LEU A 317 3.68 22.09 3.29
CA LEU A 317 5.00 22.69 3.12
C LEU A 317 4.92 23.91 2.20
N GLU A 318 5.85 24.84 2.40
CA GLU A 318 6.02 26.02 1.55
C GLU A 318 6.39 25.62 0.10
N ASP A 319 7.24 24.60 -0.05
CA ASP A 319 7.70 24.08 -1.34
C ASP A 319 6.60 23.37 -2.15
N TRP A 320 5.47 23.04 -1.52
CA TRP A 320 4.35 22.42 -2.23
C TRP A 320 3.66 23.41 -3.16
N LYS A 321 3.05 22.88 -4.24
CA LYS A 321 2.35 23.71 -5.22
C LYS A 321 1.28 24.57 -4.53
N GLN A 322 1.12 25.78 -5.03
CA GLN A 322 0.20 26.75 -4.45
C GLN A 322 -1.23 26.20 -4.40
N GLY A 323 -1.86 26.30 -3.22
CA GLY A 323 -3.24 25.84 -3.01
C GLY A 323 -3.38 24.36 -2.69
N HIS A 324 -2.28 23.59 -2.65
CA HIS A 324 -2.33 22.19 -2.23
C HIS A 324 -2.11 22.08 -0.71
N TYR A 325 -3.05 21.43 -0.03
CA TYR A 325 -3.04 21.18 1.40
C TYR A 325 -3.33 19.71 1.65
N ALA A 326 -2.59 19.11 2.57
CA ALA A 326 -2.90 17.82 3.14
C ALA A 326 -3.75 18.05 4.40
N GLN A 327 -4.75 17.21 4.61
CA GLN A 327 -5.53 17.21 5.83
C GLN A 327 -4.84 16.33 6.86
N LEU A 328 -4.47 16.94 7.98
CA LEU A 328 -3.87 16.31 9.15
C LEU A 328 -4.93 16.16 10.24
N ASP A 329 -5.14 14.92 10.68
CA ASP A 329 -6.07 14.56 11.73
C ASP A 329 -5.33 13.88 12.87
N ILE A 330 -5.27 14.56 14.01
CA ILE A 330 -4.59 14.11 15.22
C ILE A 330 -5.65 13.71 16.22
N GLN A 331 -5.65 12.45 16.64
CA GLN A 331 -6.52 11.93 17.70
C GLN A 331 -5.67 11.55 18.92
N LEU A 332 -6.05 12.07 20.08
CA LEU A 332 -5.41 11.79 21.36
C LEU A 332 -6.18 10.69 22.07
N LYS A 333 -5.54 9.55 22.29
CA LYS A 333 -6.10 8.43 23.06
C LYS A 333 -5.37 8.34 24.40
N GLN A 334 -6.04 8.78 25.45
CA GLN A 334 -5.50 8.71 26.81
C GLN A 334 -5.55 7.28 27.34
N GLY A 335 -4.38 6.74 27.70
CA GLY A 335 -4.23 5.47 28.43
C GLY A 335 -4.04 5.68 29.94
N ALA A 336 -3.66 4.62 30.64
CA ALA A 336 -3.52 4.62 32.10
C ALA A 336 -2.33 5.45 32.63
N GLY A 337 -1.27 5.61 31.83
CA GLY A 337 -0.08 6.38 32.19
C GLY A 337 0.62 7.06 31.01
N GLU A 338 0.10 6.89 29.81
CA GLU A 338 0.62 7.46 28.56
C GLU A 338 -0.55 7.83 27.64
N THR A 339 -0.30 8.73 26.69
CA THR A 339 -1.24 9.12 25.66
C THR A 339 -0.68 8.74 24.30
N THR A 340 -1.45 7.97 23.54
CA THR A 340 -1.13 7.64 22.14
C THR A 340 -1.71 8.72 21.24
N MET A 341 -0.86 9.37 20.44
CA MET A 341 -1.27 10.34 19.44
C MET A 341 -1.40 9.63 18.10
N VAL A 342 -2.62 9.34 17.67
CA VAL A 342 -2.91 8.73 16.36
C VAL A 342 -3.01 9.83 15.32
N VAL A 343 -2.08 9.85 14.38
CA VAL A 343 -1.94 10.88 13.36
C VAL A 343 -2.28 10.28 12.01
N LYS A 344 -3.28 10.86 11.35
CA LYS A 344 -3.76 10.47 10.03
C LYS A 344 -3.61 11.64 9.07
N TRP A 345 -2.96 11.40 7.96
CA TRP A 345 -2.85 12.34 6.87
C TRP A 345 -3.64 11.85 5.68
N SER A 346 -4.24 12.79 4.97
CA SER A 346 -4.83 12.55 3.66
C SER A 346 -4.53 13.72 2.74
N GLY A 347 -4.29 13.46 1.45
CA GLY A 347 -4.00 14.54 0.51
C GLY A 347 -2.52 14.91 0.42
N ILE A 348 -1.58 14.03 0.83
CA ILE A 348 -0.15 14.30 0.64
C ILE A 348 0.21 14.07 -0.84
N PRO A 349 1.00 14.96 -1.49
CA PRO A 349 1.55 14.69 -2.81
C PRO A 349 2.39 13.40 -2.82
N ILE A 350 2.18 12.55 -3.82
CA ILE A 350 2.99 11.34 -3.99
C ILE A 350 4.48 11.70 -4.08
N GLY A 351 5.30 10.92 -3.37
CA GLY A 351 6.75 11.11 -3.29
C GLY A 351 7.20 12.09 -2.21
N GLU A 352 6.29 12.80 -1.55
CA GLU A 352 6.60 13.65 -0.39
C GLU A 352 6.30 12.97 0.95
N GLU A 353 5.77 11.74 0.94
CA GLU A 353 5.30 11.01 2.13
C GLU A 353 6.39 10.79 3.17
N ASP A 354 7.54 10.25 2.77
CA ASP A 354 8.66 10.02 3.69
C ASP A 354 9.24 11.32 4.23
N ARG A 355 9.22 12.37 3.41
CA ARG A 355 9.63 13.71 3.84
C ARG A 355 8.67 14.29 4.86
N VAL A 356 7.35 14.13 4.67
CA VAL A 356 6.33 14.56 5.64
C VAL A 356 6.45 13.73 6.92
N ARG A 357 6.59 12.40 6.82
CA ARG A 357 6.77 11.49 7.96
C ARG A 357 7.99 11.89 8.77
N GLY A 358 9.16 11.96 8.15
CA GLY A 358 10.42 12.31 8.80
C GLY A 358 10.36 13.71 9.42
N ASN A 359 9.80 14.69 8.72
CA ASN A 359 9.63 16.03 9.27
C ASN A 359 8.69 16.04 10.48
N PHE A 360 7.60 15.28 10.43
CA PHE A 360 6.64 15.23 11.53
C PHE A 360 7.24 14.54 12.76
N GLU A 361 7.88 13.39 12.58
CA GLU A 361 8.52 12.65 13.67
C GLU A 361 9.68 13.42 14.29
N GLU A 362 10.58 13.97 13.47
CA GLU A 362 11.75 14.69 13.96
C GLU A 362 11.39 16.06 14.55
N TYR A 363 10.58 16.86 13.84
CA TYR A 363 10.34 18.24 14.27
C TYR A 363 9.18 18.39 15.24
N TYR A 364 8.16 17.53 15.20
CA TYR A 364 7.04 17.59 16.15
C TYR A 364 7.27 16.59 17.28
N VAL A 365 7.26 15.29 16.99
CA VAL A 365 7.22 14.24 18.02
C VAL A 365 8.48 14.28 18.89
N ARG A 366 9.66 14.20 18.26
CA ARG A 366 10.94 14.19 18.97
C ARG A 366 11.17 15.50 19.73
N SER A 367 10.94 16.66 19.10
CA SER A 367 11.09 17.96 19.76
C SER A 367 10.19 18.11 20.99
N ILE A 368 8.93 17.70 20.89
CA ILE A 368 7.98 17.74 22.02
C ILE A 368 8.46 16.81 23.15
N LYS A 369 8.91 15.59 22.83
CA LYS A 369 9.48 14.66 23.81
C LYS A 369 10.70 15.23 24.53
N ILE A 370 11.63 15.84 23.79
CA ILE A 370 12.85 16.44 24.36
C ILE A 370 12.51 17.64 25.25
N VAL A 371 11.69 18.57 24.76
CA VAL A 371 11.48 19.87 25.43
C VAL A 371 10.61 19.73 26.68
N PHE A 372 9.59 18.89 26.65
CA PHE A 372 8.65 18.73 27.76
C PHE A 372 8.86 17.45 28.57
N GLY A 373 9.82 16.60 28.19
CA GLY A 373 10.07 15.32 28.85
C GLY A 373 8.95 14.30 28.68
N PHE A 374 8.13 14.45 27.63
CA PHE A 374 6.96 13.59 27.39
C PHE A 374 7.31 12.20 26.82
N GLY A 375 8.53 11.70 26.98
CA GLY A 375 8.89 10.35 26.58
C GLY A 375 10.39 10.16 26.36
N ALA A 376 10.80 8.89 26.26
CA ALA A 376 12.15 8.53 25.88
C ALA A 376 12.39 8.85 24.40
N VAL A 377 13.58 9.37 24.11
CA VAL A 377 14.09 9.64 22.76
C VAL A 377 15.22 8.64 22.58
N LEU A 378 14.93 7.52 21.91
CA LEU A 378 15.94 6.51 21.56
C LEU A 378 16.59 6.88 20.23
#